data_AF-A0A1I0Q2S5-F1
#
_entry.id   AF-A0A1I0Q2S5-F1
#
_cell.length_a   1.000
_cell.length_b   1.000
_cell.length_c   1.000
_cell.angle_alpha   90.00
_cell.angle_beta   90.00
_cell.angle_gamma   90.00
#
_symmetry.space_group_name_H-M   'P 1'
#
loop_
_entity.id
_entity.type
_entity.pdbx_description
1 polymer ?
#
loop_
_entity_poly.entity_id
_entity_poly.type
_entity_poly.pdbx_seq_one_letter_code
_entity_poly.pdbx_strand_id
1 'polypeptide(L)' 'MNGRRLRPIYLIGIALNAVAFAYAVSNGTWLYAGAFALVAVYLAARFRMLSADG' A
#
# COMPACT_ATOMS: atom_id res chain seq x y z
N MET A 1 -19.56 16.52 8.89
CA MET A 1 -18.62 15.69 9.67
C MET A 1 -18.39 14.39 8.90
N ASN A 2 -17.13 13.97 8.65
CA ASN A 2 -16.66 12.58 8.40
C ASN A 2 -15.35 12.45 7.57
N GLY A 3 -14.76 13.55 7.05
CA GLY A 3 -13.50 13.48 6.29
C GLY A 3 -12.28 12.96 7.07
N ARG A 4 -12.30 13.05 8.41
CA ARG A 4 -11.20 12.56 9.29
C ARG A 4 -11.20 11.06 9.53
N ARG A 5 -12.29 10.34 9.22
CA ARG A 5 -12.43 8.90 9.53
C ARG A 5 -11.94 7.99 8.40
N LEU A 6 -11.79 8.53 7.19
CA LEU A 6 -11.27 7.81 6.01
C LEU A 6 -9.75 7.64 6.06
N ARG A 7 -9.05 8.58 6.70
CA ARG A 7 -7.59 8.60 6.83
C ARG A 7 -7.01 7.39 7.61
N PRO A 8 -7.56 6.97 8.76
CA PRO A 8 -7.06 5.78 9.46
C PRO A 8 -7.37 4.48 8.69
N ILE A 9 -8.51 4.39 7.99
CA ILE A 9 -8.85 3.22 7.17
C ILE A 9 -7.84 3.07 6.02
N TYR A 10 -7.47 4.17 5.38
CA TYR A 10 -6.43 4.18 4.36
C TYR A 10 -5.07 3.75 4.90
N LEU A 11 -4.67 4.27 6.06
CA LEU A 11 -3.41 3.88 6.72
C LEU A 11 -3.37 2.39 7.08
N ILE A 12 -4.48 1.84 7.57
CA ILE A 12 -4.61 0.41 7.86
C ILE A 12 -4.50 -0.42 6.58
N GLY A 13 -5.16 0.00 5.49
CA GLY A 13 -5.06 -0.66 4.19
C GLY A 13 -3.63 -0.68 3.64
N ILE A 14 -2.90 0.43 3.77
CA ILE A 14 -1.48 0.54 3.38
C ILE A 14 -0.61 -0.39 4.24
N ALA A 15 -0.78 -0.36 5.57
CA ALA A 15 -0.01 -1.19 6.48
C ALA A 15 -0.25 -2.69 6.23
N LEU A 16 -1.52 -3.08 6.02
CA LEU A 16 -1.88 -4.47 5.73
C LEU A 16 -1.31 -4.94 4.39
N ASN A 17 -1.33 -4.07 3.37
CA ASN A 17 -0.73 -4.37 2.07
C ASN A 17 0.79 -4.56 2.17
N ALA A 18 1.47 -3.72 2.96
CA ALA A 18 2.90 -3.84 3.23
C ALA A 18 3.26 -5.14 3.97
N VAL A 19 2.47 -5.54 4.97
CA VAL A 19 2.67 -6.81 5.71
C VAL A 19 2.45 -8.01 4.79
N ALA A 20 1.38 -7.99 3.98
CA ALA A 20 1.09 -9.06 3.03
C ALA A 20 2.18 -9.20 1.94
N PHE A 21 2.74 -8.07 1.49
CA PHE A 21 3.90 -8.07 0.59
C PHE A 21 5.13 -8.70 1.26
N ALA A 22 5.48 -8.27 2.47
CA ALA A 22 6.63 -8.82 3.21
C ALA A 22 6.48 -10.33 3.46
N TYR A 23 5.25 -10.79 3.74
CA TYR A 23 4.93 -12.20 3.91
C TYR A 23 5.05 -12.99 2.60
N ALA A 24 4.54 -12.46 1.48
CA ALA A 24 4.63 -13.10 0.17
C ALA A 24 6.09 -13.22 -0.32
N VAL A 25 6.91 -12.19 -0.09
CA VAL A 25 8.35 -12.23 -0.37
C VAL A 25 9.05 -13.27 0.51
N SER A 26 8.73 -13.33 1.80
CA SER A 26 9.33 -14.29 2.75
C SER A 26 8.94 -15.75 2.46
N ASN A 27 7.71 -15.98 1.98
CA ASN A 27 7.23 -17.31 1.61
C ASN A 27 7.66 -17.77 0.20
N GLY A 28 8.40 -16.93 -0.55
CA GLY A 28 8.85 -17.28 -1.91
C GLY A 28 7.71 -17.43 -2.92
N THR A 29 6.53 -16.87 -2.64
CA THR A 29 5.36 -16.96 -3.52
C THR A 29 5.37 -15.83 -4.55
N TRP A 30 6.24 -15.96 -5.54
CA TRP A 30 6.54 -14.93 -6.55
C TRP A 30 5.31 -14.37 -7.28
N LEU A 31 4.27 -15.18 -7.53
CA LEU A 31 3.03 -14.72 -8.17
C LEU A 31 2.28 -13.69 -7.31
N TYR A 32 2.17 -13.95 -6.00
CA TYR A 32 1.55 -13.03 -5.05
C TYR A 32 2.47 -11.84 -4.75
N ALA A 33 3.77 -12.08 -4.62
CA ALA A 33 4.76 -11.03 -4.43
C ALA A 33 4.72 -10.00 -5.59
N GLY A 34 4.57 -10.45 -6.83
CA GLY A 34 4.43 -9.57 -7.99
C GLY A 34 3.18 -8.68 -7.94
N ALA A 35 2.02 -9.25 -7.58
CA ALA A 35 0.78 -8.48 -7.43
C ALA A 35 0.89 -7.43 -6.31
N PHE A 36 1.45 -7.79 -5.16
CA PHE A 36 1.68 -6.87 -4.06
C PHE A 36 2.75 -5.80 -4.39
N ALA A 37 3.81 -6.16 -5.12
CA ALA A 37 4.80 -5.20 -5.61
C ALA A 37 4.17 -4.16 -6.55
N LEU A 38 3.29 -4.60 -7.45
CA LEU A 38 2.58 -3.70 -8.37
C LEU A 38 1.67 -2.73 -7.60
N VAL A 39 0.94 -3.22 -6.60
CA VAL A 39 0.12 -2.37 -5.72
C VAL A 39 0.99 -1.40 -4.91
N ALA A 40 2.13 -1.86 -4.38
CA ALA A 40 3.06 -1.02 -3.62
C ALA A 40 3.67 0.09 -4.49
N VAL A 41 4.07 -0.21 -5.73
CA VAL A 41 4.57 0.78 -6.70
C VAL A 41 3.49 1.79 -7.04
N TYR A 42 2.25 1.35 -7.27
CA TYR A 42 1.13 2.24 -7.53
C TYR A 42 0.84 3.17 -6.34
N LEU A 43 0.80 2.63 -5.12
CA LEU A 43 0.62 3.40 -3.90
C LEU A 43 1.74 4.42 -3.69
N ALA A 44 3.01 4.02 -3.91
CA ALA A 44 4.16 4.89 -3.79
C ALA A 44 4.13 6.03 -4.82
N ALA A 45 3.82 5.73 -6.08
CA ALA A 45 3.67 6.73 -7.13
C ALA A 45 2.53 7.71 -6.82
N ARG A 46 1.38 7.19 -6.38
CA ARG A 46 0.21 8.01 -6.00
C ARG A 46 0.49 8.88 -4.78
N PHE A 47 1.17 8.34 -3.78
CA PHE A 47 1.58 9.09 -2.59
C PHE A 47 2.56 10.21 -2.94
N ARG A 48 3.48 9.94 -3.88
CA ARG A 48 4.43 10.93 -4.39
C ARG A 48 3.72 12.06 -5.14
N MET A 49 2.71 11.78 -5.95
CA MET A 49 1.88 12.82 -6.58
C MET A 49 1.15 13.68 -5.53
N LEU A 50 0.48 13.04 -4.56
CA LEU A 50 -0.21 13.74 -3.47
C LEU A 50 0.72 14.60 -2.59
N SER A 51 2.00 14.24 -2.48
CA SER A 51 2.99 15.02 -1.71
C SER A 51 3.70 16.08 -2.56
N ALA A 52 3.62 16.00 -3.88
CA ALA A 52 4.21 16.98 -4.80
C ALA A 52 3.26 18.17 -5.06
N ASP A 53 1.95 17.98 -4.84
CA ASP A 53 0.92 19.03 -4.96
C ASP A 53 0.64 19.77 -3.62
N GLY A 54 1.50 19.63 -2.61
CA GLY A 54 1.39 20.30 -1.31
C GLY A 54 2.59 21.20 -1.02
#